data_AF-A0A356MPP7-F1
#
_entry.id   AF-A0A356MPP7-F1
#
_cell.length_a   1.000
_cell.length_b   1.000
_cell.length_c   1.000
_cell.angle_alpha   90.00
_cell.angle_beta   90.00
_cell.angle_gamma   90.00
#
_symmetry.space_group_name_H-M   'P 1'
#
loop_
_entity.id
_entity.type
_entity.pdbx_description
1 polymer ?
#
loop_
_entity_poly.entity_id
_entity_poly.type
_entity_poly.pdbx_seq_one_letter_code
_entity_poly.pdbx_strand_id
1 'polypeptide(L)'
;MKHWFCIGWAFIALASCSQFNAVTLYSNDTSEVHPLDYFDQAIIFHDSQASIVTGLRNTTCKEVRFEQGNSFGGEDHMSIEWDASRGCKFIGIQIPWASYAAKDLTPLLDCAAIEMAIRLEEGSLTNIPMFFGLVDYAGRQCMTKINFLGMDDGVLDTSWRKVRIPLHAFNYERRGVNMSNIKELKIEFQRSGHAHIDEIKIVRHEHHYSIEPDHSTEVVAGLPWKIGTTPEEWWGINPRYSSSFLFGEEQNVGGFNEANPMKIQADVNTALPDAWDQFGVSFSNWKRVDLASLHTTAALSFDLVCAEMPDLVISIHAFSGQRRQVRTQLQSHQLVARGENQFQAYIPIRSFPDYESLDWSALKEVRFRVEESARFDFANLRLIEFRGNPQNPVAWKGYE
;
A
#
# COMPACT_ATOMS: atom_id res chain seq x y z
N MET A 1 50.83 64.16 58.55
CA MET A 1 50.09 62.90 58.76
C MET A 1 49.20 62.67 57.54
N LYS A 2 49.47 61.59 56.77
CA LYS A 2 48.62 60.86 55.78
C LYS A 2 48.02 61.68 54.61
N HIS A 3 48.56 61.59 53.38
CA HIS A 3 48.25 60.65 52.26
C HIS A 3 46.77 60.70 51.81
N TRP A 4 46.34 60.69 50.54
CA TRP A 4 46.90 60.76 49.17
C TRP A 4 45.66 60.83 48.23
N PHE A 5 45.76 61.56 47.12
CA PHE A 5 44.90 61.49 45.92
C PHE A 5 44.46 60.07 45.52
N CYS A 6 43.22 59.90 45.01
CA CYS A 6 42.92 59.52 43.62
C CYS A 6 41.45 59.18 43.40
N ILE A 7 40.90 59.78 42.34
CA ILE A 7 39.64 59.48 41.66
C ILE A 7 39.86 58.24 40.77
N GLY A 8 38.88 57.32 40.71
CA GLY A 8 38.85 56.30 39.65
C GLY A 8 38.02 55.06 39.95
N TRP A 9 36.85 54.97 39.30
CA TRP A 9 36.24 53.77 38.69
C TRP A 9 36.10 52.48 39.53
N ALA A 10 34.84 52.12 39.83
CA ALA A 10 34.31 50.78 39.52
C ALA A 10 32.77 50.78 39.67
N PHE A 11 32.09 51.02 38.54
CA PHE A 11 30.75 50.53 38.28
C PHE A 11 30.77 48.99 38.28
N ILE A 12 29.63 48.36 38.61
CA ILE A 12 29.27 46.93 38.46
C ILE A 12 29.45 46.07 39.72
N ALA A 13 28.33 45.90 40.43
CA ALA A 13 27.92 44.65 41.07
C ALA A 13 26.39 44.66 41.15
N LEU A 14 25.73 44.38 40.01
CA LEU A 14 25.04 43.11 39.75
C LEU A 14 23.91 42.83 40.76
N ALA A 15 22.72 43.24 40.33
CA ALA A 15 21.47 42.63 40.74
C ALA A 15 21.55 41.12 40.50
N SER A 16 21.55 40.35 41.58
CA SER A 16 21.24 38.92 41.58
C SER A 16 20.06 38.73 42.52
N CYS A 17 18.87 39.06 42.01
CA CYS A 17 17.66 38.42 42.52
C CYS A 17 17.65 37.03 41.90
N SER A 18 18.04 36.03 42.67
CA SER A 18 17.77 34.64 42.36
C SER A 18 16.26 34.46 42.33
N GLN A 19 15.68 34.37 41.12
CA GLN A 19 14.37 33.77 40.98
C GLN A 19 14.52 32.30 41.36
N PHE A 20 13.96 31.94 42.51
CA PHE A 20 13.70 30.55 42.82
C PHE A 20 12.75 30.02 41.75
N ASN A 21 13.27 29.20 40.84
CA ASN A 21 12.41 28.36 40.01
C ASN A 21 11.68 27.40 40.95
N ALA A 22 10.35 27.41 40.89
CA ALA A 22 9.55 26.40 41.54
C ALA A 22 9.91 25.04 40.92
N VAL A 23 10.66 24.24 41.67
CA VAL A 23 10.92 22.85 41.30
C VAL A 23 9.62 22.09 41.52
N THR A 24 8.98 21.66 40.44
CA THR A 24 7.90 20.68 40.49
C THR A 24 8.51 19.34 40.93
N LEU A 25 8.19 18.91 42.15
CA LEU A 25 8.65 17.63 42.75
C LEU A 25 8.08 16.39 42.06
N TYR A 26 7.18 16.57 41.09
CA TYR A 26 6.65 15.54 40.24
C TYR A 26 6.73 16.03 38.81
N SER A 27 7.77 15.61 38.07
CA SER A 27 7.61 15.42 36.65
C SER A 27 6.60 14.28 36.50
N ASN A 28 5.36 14.61 36.15
CA ASN A 28 4.46 13.60 35.60
C ASN A 28 5.03 13.21 34.22
N ASP A 29 6.10 12.43 34.21
CA ASP A 29 6.34 11.46 33.14
C ASP A 29 5.31 10.35 33.36
N THR A 30 4.06 10.66 33.07
CA THR A 30 3.13 9.61 32.65
C THR A 30 3.59 9.23 31.25
N SER A 31 4.65 8.44 31.14
CA SER A 31 4.88 7.66 29.94
C SER A 31 3.61 6.83 29.77
N GLU A 32 2.81 7.18 28.78
CA GLU A 32 1.57 6.51 28.46
C GLU A 32 1.89 5.02 28.28
N VAL A 33 1.37 4.18 29.19
CA VAL A 33 1.75 2.77 29.17
C VAL A 33 1.11 2.11 27.95
N HIS A 34 1.93 1.50 27.11
CA HIS A 34 1.45 0.95 25.86
C HIS A 34 0.63 -0.33 26.13
N PRO A 35 -0.56 -0.50 25.53
CA PRO A 35 -1.42 -1.67 25.78
C PRO A 35 -0.71 -3.03 25.62
N LEU A 36 0.22 -3.12 24.67
CA LEU A 36 1.03 -4.32 24.45
C LEU A 36 1.90 -4.72 25.66
N ASP A 37 2.29 -3.79 26.53
CA ASP A 37 3.19 -4.07 27.66
C ASP A 37 2.54 -4.97 28.72
N TYR A 38 1.21 -5.07 28.70
CA TYR A 38 0.42 -5.94 29.57
C TYR A 38 -0.22 -7.12 28.83
N PHE A 39 0.16 -7.34 27.57
CA PHE A 39 -0.37 -8.42 26.76
C PHE A 39 0.55 -9.64 26.84
N ASP A 40 0.30 -10.50 27.83
CA ASP A 40 1.14 -11.66 28.16
C ASP A 40 1.24 -12.74 27.06
N GLN A 41 0.36 -12.66 26.05
CA GLN A 41 0.24 -13.65 24.99
C GLN A 41 0.79 -13.14 23.66
N ALA A 42 1.78 -12.26 23.68
CA ALA A 42 2.36 -11.68 22.45
C ALA A 42 2.98 -12.73 21.51
N ILE A 43 3.51 -13.85 22.03
CA ILE A 43 4.14 -14.90 21.22
C ILE A 43 3.06 -15.82 20.63
N ILE A 44 3.05 -15.95 19.30
CA ILE A 44 2.13 -16.83 18.55
C ILE A 44 2.85 -18.13 18.18
N PHE A 45 4.07 -18.02 17.65
CA PHE A 45 4.95 -19.13 17.31
C PHE A 45 6.41 -18.75 17.60
N HIS A 46 7.12 -19.64 18.30
CA HIS A 46 8.56 -19.51 18.59
C HIS A 46 9.35 -20.67 17.97
N ASP A 47 9.00 -21.90 18.33
CA ASP A 47 9.53 -23.14 17.75
C ASP A 47 8.52 -24.28 17.96
N SER A 48 8.81 -25.47 17.43
CA SER A 48 7.94 -26.65 17.50
C SER A 48 7.75 -27.22 18.92
N GLN A 49 8.61 -26.88 19.88
CA GLN A 49 8.54 -27.36 21.25
C GLN A 49 7.70 -26.43 22.13
N ALA A 50 7.82 -25.12 21.92
CA ALA A 50 7.11 -24.09 22.65
C ALA A 50 5.71 -23.80 22.05
N SER A 51 5.49 -24.14 20.78
CA SER A 51 4.29 -23.74 20.04
C SER A 51 3.57 -24.92 19.41
N ILE A 52 2.24 -24.88 19.45
CA ILE A 52 1.38 -25.88 18.80
C ILE A 52 1.08 -25.42 17.39
N VAL A 53 1.31 -26.31 16.41
CA VAL A 53 0.87 -26.12 15.02
C VAL A 53 0.04 -27.32 14.60
N THR A 54 -1.09 -27.06 13.96
CA THR A 54 -2.02 -28.09 13.46
C THR A 54 -2.20 -27.96 11.95
N GLY A 55 -2.79 -28.98 11.34
CA GLY A 55 -2.87 -29.10 9.89
C GLY A 55 -1.57 -29.60 9.25
N LEU A 56 -0.62 -30.16 10.00
CA LEU A 56 0.70 -30.61 9.54
C LEU A 56 0.70 -31.85 8.63
N ARG A 57 -0.47 -32.41 8.30
CA ARG A 57 -0.55 -33.61 7.45
C ARG A 57 0.05 -33.31 6.08
N ASN A 58 1.09 -34.06 5.72
CA ASN A 58 1.65 -34.03 4.37
C ASN A 58 0.64 -34.58 3.36
N THR A 59 0.51 -33.86 2.26
CA THR A 59 -0.39 -34.18 1.14
C THR A 59 0.34 -33.93 -0.16
N THR A 60 -0.26 -34.30 -1.29
CA THR A 60 0.30 -33.97 -2.61
C THR A 60 0.49 -32.47 -2.83
N CYS A 61 -0.30 -31.63 -2.14
CA CYS A 61 -0.30 -30.18 -2.32
C CYS A 61 0.48 -29.41 -1.26
N LYS A 62 0.97 -30.09 -0.20
CA LYS A 62 1.65 -29.43 0.91
C LYS A 62 2.49 -30.38 1.73
N GLU A 63 3.70 -29.95 2.02
CA GLU A 63 4.58 -30.53 3.02
C GLU A 63 4.97 -29.45 4.04
N VAL A 64 4.96 -29.81 5.33
CA VAL A 64 5.43 -28.94 6.41
C VAL A 64 6.50 -29.68 7.19
N ARG A 65 7.68 -29.07 7.30
CA ARG A 65 8.83 -29.58 8.05
C ARG A 65 9.22 -28.57 9.13
N PHE A 66 9.73 -29.07 10.25
CA PHE A 66 10.43 -28.25 11.24
C PHE A 66 11.92 -28.47 11.04
N GLU A 67 12.62 -27.45 10.56
CA GLU A 67 14.03 -27.54 10.21
C GLU A 67 14.90 -26.96 11.32
N GLN A 68 15.94 -27.70 11.68
CA GLN A 68 16.95 -27.27 12.64
C GLN A 68 18.11 -26.61 11.88
N GLY A 69 18.56 -25.45 12.37
CA GLY A 69 19.64 -24.69 11.76
C GLY A 69 19.16 -23.61 10.78
N ASN A 70 19.88 -22.49 10.74
CA ASN A 70 19.47 -21.27 10.04
C ASN A 70 18.05 -20.78 10.44
N SER A 71 17.58 -21.11 11.63
CA SER A 71 16.38 -20.51 12.24
C SER A 71 16.65 -19.04 12.55
N PHE A 72 15.60 -18.23 12.49
CA PHE A 72 15.68 -16.83 12.90
C PHE A 72 15.69 -16.69 14.42
N GLY A 73 14.91 -17.53 15.11
CA GLY A 73 14.88 -17.67 16.57
C GLY A 73 14.62 -19.12 16.98
N GLY A 74 14.73 -19.41 18.28
CA GLY A 74 14.41 -20.73 18.83
C GLY A 74 15.30 -21.87 18.31
N GLU A 75 14.80 -23.10 18.47
CA GLU A 75 15.50 -24.33 18.10
C GLU A 75 15.23 -24.79 16.65
N ASP A 76 14.06 -24.46 16.10
CA ASP A 76 13.65 -24.81 14.74
C ASP A 76 12.68 -23.77 14.16
N HIS A 77 12.41 -23.87 12.85
CA HIS A 77 11.45 -23.03 12.15
C HIS A 77 10.59 -23.85 11.19
N MET A 78 9.47 -23.29 10.73
CA MET A 78 8.60 -23.96 9.76
C MET A 78 9.12 -23.79 8.34
N SER A 79 9.45 -24.89 7.67
CA SER A 79 9.70 -24.98 6.23
C SER A 79 8.44 -25.54 5.56
N ILE A 80 7.82 -24.74 4.69
CA ILE A 80 6.52 -25.07 4.10
C ILE A 80 6.62 -25.00 2.59
N GLU A 81 6.41 -26.14 1.94
CA GLU A 81 6.33 -26.28 0.48
C GLU A 81 4.88 -26.58 0.09
N TRP A 82 4.34 -25.88 -0.90
CA TRP A 82 2.96 -26.10 -1.36
C TRP A 82 2.76 -25.88 -2.85
N ASP A 83 1.69 -26.51 -3.36
CA ASP A 83 1.23 -26.37 -4.74
C ASP A 83 -0.29 -26.59 -4.82
N ALA A 84 -1.03 -25.49 -4.95
CA ALA A 84 -2.50 -25.48 -5.06
C ALA A 84 -3.04 -26.02 -6.38
N SER A 85 -2.20 -26.19 -7.41
CA SER A 85 -2.64 -26.75 -8.69
C SER A 85 -2.96 -28.25 -8.61
N ARG A 86 -2.55 -28.92 -7.52
CA ARG A 86 -2.66 -30.38 -7.33
C ARG A 86 -4.01 -30.86 -6.79
N GLY A 87 -5.05 -30.03 -6.86
CA GLY A 87 -6.45 -30.43 -6.63
C GLY A 87 -6.92 -30.49 -5.18
N CYS A 88 -6.16 -29.97 -4.22
CA CYS A 88 -6.58 -29.93 -2.82
C CYS A 88 -7.62 -28.83 -2.57
N LYS A 89 -8.68 -29.16 -1.81
CA LYS A 89 -9.75 -28.20 -1.45
C LYS A 89 -9.29 -27.15 -0.43
N PHE A 90 -8.34 -27.50 0.43
CA PHE A 90 -7.82 -26.63 1.47
C PHE A 90 -6.33 -26.91 1.67
N ILE A 91 -5.54 -25.85 1.72
CA ILE A 91 -4.10 -25.90 1.93
C ILE A 91 -3.77 -24.82 2.94
N GLY A 92 -3.54 -25.22 4.18
CA GLY A 92 -3.28 -24.28 5.26
C GLY A 92 -2.76 -24.96 6.52
N ILE A 93 -2.28 -24.15 7.45
CA ILE A 93 -1.93 -24.54 8.82
C ILE A 93 -2.70 -23.63 9.80
N GLN A 94 -2.82 -24.09 11.03
CA GLN A 94 -3.44 -23.34 12.11
C GLN A 94 -2.53 -23.40 13.31
N ILE A 95 -2.35 -22.27 13.97
CA ILE A 95 -1.59 -22.13 15.21
C ILE A 95 -2.61 -21.85 16.31
N PRO A 96 -2.94 -22.87 17.13
CA PRO A 96 -3.69 -22.70 18.38
C PRO A 96 -2.94 -21.80 19.35
N TRP A 97 -3.04 -20.51 19.13
CA TRP A 97 -2.27 -19.51 19.83
C TRP A 97 -2.51 -19.63 21.33
N ALA A 98 -1.44 -19.77 22.12
CA ALA A 98 -1.48 -20.00 23.56
C ALA A 98 -2.43 -21.17 23.95
N SER A 99 -2.37 -22.28 23.21
CA SER A 99 -3.22 -23.46 23.42
C SER A 99 -4.72 -23.14 23.41
N TYR A 100 -5.14 -22.35 22.41
CA TYR A 100 -6.49 -21.83 22.24
C TYR A 100 -6.96 -20.81 23.27
N ALA A 101 -6.15 -20.38 24.25
CA ALA A 101 -6.60 -19.39 25.22
C ALA A 101 -7.22 -18.15 24.55
N ALA A 102 -8.35 -17.68 25.09
CA ALA A 102 -9.01 -16.48 24.62
C ALA A 102 -8.11 -15.26 24.80
N LYS A 103 -7.94 -14.46 23.74
CA LYS A 103 -7.24 -13.16 23.80
C LYS A 103 -8.17 -12.04 23.39
N ASP A 104 -8.06 -10.95 24.11
CA ASP A 104 -8.64 -9.67 23.73
C ASP A 104 -7.61 -8.84 22.97
N LEU A 105 -7.79 -8.75 21.65
CA LEU A 105 -6.95 -7.91 20.78
C LEU A 105 -7.52 -6.51 20.59
N THR A 106 -8.71 -6.21 21.14
CA THR A 106 -9.39 -4.92 20.98
C THR A 106 -8.50 -3.74 21.39
N PRO A 107 -7.77 -3.79 22.53
CA PRO A 107 -6.89 -2.69 22.93
C PRO A 107 -5.66 -2.50 22.04
N LEU A 108 -5.38 -3.47 21.16
CA LEU A 108 -4.17 -3.51 20.33
C LEU A 108 -4.45 -3.14 18.86
N LEU A 109 -5.72 -2.96 18.48
CA LEU A 109 -6.14 -2.81 17.08
C LEU A 109 -5.41 -1.69 16.33
N ASP A 110 -5.19 -0.57 17.02
CA ASP A 110 -4.64 0.67 16.44
C ASP A 110 -3.14 0.88 16.73
N CYS A 111 -2.52 -0.02 17.49
CA CYS A 111 -1.14 0.17 17.97
C CYS A 111 -0.25 -1.08 17.86
N ALA A 112 -0.75 -2.16 17.24
CA ALA A 112 -0.01 -3.40 17.12
C ALA A 112 -0.15 -4.07 15.75
N ALA A 113 0.82 -4.93 15.46
CA ALA A 113 0.89 -5.77 14.27
C ALA A 113 1.34 -7.19 14.64
N ILE A 114 0.95 -8.16 13.83
CA ILE A 114 1.60 -9.48 13.81
C ILE A 114 2.90 -9.34 13.01
N GLU A 115 4.05 -9.50 13.67
CA GLU A 115 5.37 -9.62 13.06
C GLU A 115 5.72 -11.10 12.89
N MET A 116 6.37 -11.44 11.77
CA MET A 116 6.99 -12.75 11.57
C MET A 116 8.30 -12.59 10.80
N ALA A 117 9.23 -13.50 11.03
CA ALA A 117 10.39 -13.69 10.16
C ALA A 117 10.01 -14.63 9.02
N ILE A 118 10.38 -14.28 7.79
CA ILE A 118 10.13 -15.08 6.59
C ILE A 118 11.31 -15.00 5.63
N ARG A 119 11.59 -16.11 4.95
CA ARG A 119 12.47 -16.17 3.77
C ARG A 119 11.94 -17.18 2.77
N LEU A 120 12.37 -17.08 1.52
CA LEU A 120 12.13 -18.10 0.51
C LEU A 120 13.21 -19.20 0.60
N GLU A 121 12.89 -20.40 0.13
CA GLU A 121 13.91 -21.42 -0.13
C GLU A 121 14.82 -20.96 -1.27
N GLU A 122 14.23 -20.47 -2.36
CA GLU A 122 14.92 -19.99 -3.55
C GLU A 122 14.19 -18.81 -4.23
N GLY A 123 14.93 -18.05 -5.05
CA GLY A 123 14.39 -16.96 -5.86
C GLY A 123 14.02 -15.69 -5.07
N SER A 124 13.22 -14.83 -5.69
CA SER A 124 12.69 -13.61 -5.10
C SER A 124 11.25 -13.36 -5.54
N LEU A 125 10.45 -12.74 -4.67
CA LEU A 125 9.05 -12.41 -4.92
C LEU A 125 8.69 -11.07 -4.29
N THR A 126 7.82 -10.31 -4.95
CA THR A 126 7.18 -9.09 -4.41
C THR A 126 5.82 -9.35 -3.79
N ASN A 127 5.35 -10.61 -3.84
CA ASN A 127 4.11 -11.04 -3.21
C ASN A 127 4.14 -12.54 -2.89
N ILE A 128 4.02 -12.89 -1.61
CA ILE A 128 3.88 -14.28 -1.19
C ILE A 128 2.39 -14.65 -1.19
N PRO A 129 1.98 -15.73 -1.88
CA PRO A 129 0.58 -16.10 -2.02
C PRO A 129 0.07 -16.82 -0.75
N MET A 130 0.08 -16.11 0.38
CA MET A 130 -0.45 -16.54 1.66
C MET A 130 -1.52 -15.58 2.17
N PHE A 131 -2.51 -16.13 2.86
CA PHE A 131 -3.47 -15.37 3.65
C PHE A 131 -3.32 -15.70 5.11
N PHE A 132 -3.41 -14.66 5.94
CA PHE A 132 -3.35 -14.75 7.39
C PHE A 132 -4.74 -14.48 7.93
N GLY A 133 -5.21 -15.35 8.82
CA GLY A 133 -6.55 -15.33 9.36
C GLY A 133 -6.59 -15.33 10.87
N LEU A 134 -7.44 -14.48 11.45
CA LEU A 134 -7.77 -14.56 12.87
C LEU A 134 -9.14 -15.21 13.01
N VAL A 135 -9.25 -16.14 13.95
CA VAL A 135 -10.49 -16.90 14.19
C VAL A 135 -10.93 -16.71 15.64
N ASP A 136 -12.20 -16.39 15.83
CA ASP A 136 -12.82 -16.28 17.16
C ASP A 136 -13.40 -17.61 17.63
N TYR A 137 -13.86 -17.65 18.89
CA TYR A 137 -14.54 -18.83 19.44
C TYR A 137 -15.90 -19.14 18.83
N ALA A 138 -16.56 -18.18 18.18
CA ALA A 138 -17.78 -18.43 17.42
C ALA A 138 -17.49 -19.07 16.04
N GLY A 139 -16.22 -19.27 15.69
CA GLY A 139 -15.79 -19.86 14.43
C GLY A 139 -15.82 -18.87 13.26
N ARG A 140 -16.01 -17.57 13.53
CA ARG A 140 -15.91 -16.54 12.50
C ARG A 140 -14.43 -16.26 12.24
N GLN A 141 -14.11 -16.00 10.98
CA GLN A 141 -12.74 -15.73 10.55
C GLN A 141 -12.66 -14.47 9.68
N CYS A 142 -11.62 -13.68 9.90
CA CYS A 142 -11.24 -12.54 9.07
C CYS A 142 -9.86 -12.83 8.50
N MET A 143 -9.60 -12.34 7.28
CA MET A 143 -8.42 -12.73 6.51
C MET A 143 -7.79 -11.49 5.90
N THR A 144 -6.46 -11.46 5.87
CA THR A 144 -5.67 -10.44 5.19
C THR A 144 -4.49 -11.07 4.46
N LYS A 145 -3.84 -10.27 3.61
CA LYS A 145 -2.60 -10.64 2.90
C LYS A 145 -1.43 -9.89 3.54
N ILE A 146 -0.21 -10.35 3.30
CA ILE A 146 0.97 -9.53 3.58
C ILE A 146 0.93 -8.29 2.68
N ASN A 147 1.09 -7.11 3.28
CA ASN A 147 1.34 -5.89 2.55
C ASN A 147 2.84 -5.59 2.54
N PHE A 148 3.44 -5.57 1.35
CA PHE A 148 4.87 -5.32 1.15
C PHE A 148 5.25 -3.85 1.18
N LEU A 149 4.26 -2.94 1.20
CA LEU A 149 4.46 -1.49 1.23
C LEU A 149 5.17 -1.00 2.51
N GLY A 150 5.38 -1.86 3.51
CA GLY A 150 6.14 -1.59 4.74
C GLY A 150 7.48 -2.31 4.86
N MET A 151 7.99 -2.95 3.80
CA MET A 151 9.34 -3.54 3.77
C MET A 151 10.33 -2.58 3.10
N ASP A 152 11.53 -2.44 3.66
CA ASP A 152 12.55 -1.49 3.21
C ASP A 152 13.00 -1.66 1.75
N ASP A 153 12.72 -2.79 1.10
CA ASP A 153 13.01 -3.06 -0.30
C ASP A 153 11.86 -3.74 -1.08
N GLY A 154 10.71 -3.98 -0.45
CA GLY A 154 9.52 -4.55 -1.11
C GLY A 154 9.70 -5.95 -1.72
N VAL A 155 10.81 -6.64 -1.42
CA VAL A 155 11.17 -7.94 -2.00
C VAL A 155 11.45 -8.94 -0.88
N LEU A 156 10.92 -10.16 -1.03
CA LEU A 156 11.31 -11.31 -0.22
C LEU A 156 12.20 -12.23 -1.07
N ASP A 157 13.31 -12.65 -0.49
CA ASP A 157 14.33 -13.48 -1.12
C ASP A 157 14.77 -14.59 -0.14
N THR A 158 15.94 -15.18 -0.37
CA THR A 158 16.50 -16.26 0.47
C THR A 158 17.01 -15.78 1.84
N SER A 159 17.00 -14.48 2.11
CA SER A 159 17.42 -13.90 3.39
C SER A 159 16.24 -13.73 4.34
N TRP A 160 16.46 -13.90 5.64
CA TRP A 160 15.43 -13.63 6.64
C TRP A 160 15.02 -12.16 6.65
N ARG A 161 13.72 -11.91 6.50
CA ARG A 161 13.11 -10.60 6.57
C ARG A 161 11.97 -10.59 7.58
N LYS A 162 11.78 -9.45 8.24
CA LYS A 162 10.62 -9.24 9.12
C LYS A 162 9.47 -8.64 8.33
N VAL A 163 8.29 -9.23 8.50
CA VAL A 163 7.05 -8.77 7.89
C VAL A 163 6.08 -8.42 8.98
N ARG A 164 5.39 -7.29 8.84
CA ARG A 164 4.37 -6.83 9.78
C ARG A 164 3.01 -6.76 9.11
N ILE A 165 2.02 -7.36 9.75
CA ILE A 165 0.61 -7.31 9.37
C ILE A 165 -0.14 -6.55 10.46
N PRO A 166 -0.49 -5.27 10.24
CA PRO A 166 -1.30 -4.49 11.18
C PRO A 166 -2.57 -5.24 11.61
N LEU A 167 -2.93 -5.20 12.90
CA LEU A 167 -4.15 -5.88 13.37
C LEU A 167 -5.42 -5.30 12.72
N HIS A 168 -5.47 -3.99 12.45
CA HIS A 168 -6.57 -3.38 11.71
C HIS A 168 -6.68 -3.88 10.25
N ALA A 169 -5.61 -4.42 9.66
CA ALA A 169 -5.64 -4.89 8.26
C ALA A 169 -6.49 -6.16 8.10
N PHE A 170 -6.84 -6.81 9.21
CA PHE A 170 -7.81 -7.89 9.22
C PHE A 170 -9.22 -7.29 9.13
N ASN A 171 -10.00 -7.71 8.14
CA ASN A 171 -11.36 -7.20 7.90
C ASN A 171 -12.41 -7.69 8.92
N TYR A 172 -12.11 -7.60 10.21
CA TYR A 172 -12.85 -8.20 11.31
C TYR A 172 -14.28 -7.67 11.41
N GLU A 173 -14.50 -6.35 11.27
CA GLU A 173 -15.83 -5.73 11.33
C GLU A 173 -16.76 -6.30 10.26
N ARG A 174 -16.31 -6.27 8.99
CA ARG A 174 -17.06 -6.79 7.84
C ARG A 174 -17.34 -8.29 7.96
N ARG A 175 -16.49 -9.04 8.65
CA ARG A 175 -16.64 -10.49 8.88
C ARG A 175 -17.35 -10.81 10.20
N GLY A 176 -17.69 -9.78 10.98
CA GLY A 176 -18.28 -9.92 12.30
C GLY A 176 -17.41 -10.69 13.29
N VAL A 177 -16.09 -10.72 13.12
CA VAL A 177 -15.18 -11.44 14.02
C VAL A 177 -15.09 -10.71 15.35
N ASN A 178 -15.23 -11.44 16.45
CA ASN A 178 -15.08 -10.87 17.77
C ASN A 178 -13.60 -10.79 18.17
N MET A 179 -12.99 -9.62 18.02
CA MET A 179 -11.59 -9.36 18.38
C MET A 179 -11.30 -9.47 19.89
N SER A 180 -12.32 -9.50 20.75
CA SER A 180 -12.14 -9.71 22.18
C SER A 180 -12.00 -11.17 22.60
N ASN A 181 -12.12 -12.10 21.65
CA ASN A 181 -12.10 -13.54 21.94
C ASN A 181 -11.48 -14.36 20.80
N ILE A 182 -10.29 -13.96 20.36
CA ILE A 182 -9.52 -14.66 19.34
C ILE A 182 -8.90 -15.93 19.95
N LYS A 183 -8.81 -17.01 19.18
CA LYS A 183 -8.24 -18.30 19.65
C LYS A 183 -7.10 -18.84 18.81
N GLU A 184 -7.05 -18.57 17.50
CA GLU A 184 -6.04 -19.12 16.61
C GLU A 184 -5.66 -18.14 15.50
N LEU A 185 -4.40 -18.27 15.05
CA LEU A 185 -3.91 -17.72 13.79
C LEU A 185 -3.96 -18.83 12.74
N LYS A 186 -4.53 -18.53 11.57
CA LYS A 186 -4.61 -19.43 10.43
C LYS A 186 -3.74 -18.89 9.29
N ILE A 187 -3.03 -19.78 8.61
CA ILE A 187 -2.28 -19.44 7.41
C ILE A 187 -2.80 -20.32 6.28
N GLU A 188 -3.34 -19.69 5.22
CA GLU A 188 -3.80 -20.37 4.02
C GLU A 188 -2.87 -20.09 2.85
N PHE A 189 -2.50 -21.14 2.12
CA PHE A 189 -1.56 -21.08 1.02
C PHE A 189 -2.31 -21.08 -0.32
N GLN A 190 -1.88 -20.22 -1.25
CA GLN A 190 -2.39 -20.12 -2.61
C GLN A 190 -1.27 -20.31 -3.63
N ARG A 191 -1.63 -20.60 -4.88
CA ARG A 191 -0.68 -20.86 -5.97
C ARG A 191 0.34 -21.93 -5.52
N SER A 192 1.61 -21.75 -5.84
CA SER A 192 2.70 -22.59 -5.34
C SER A 192 3.75 -21.72 -4.65
N GLY A 193 4.54 -22.33 -3.79
CA GLY A 193 5.66 -21.67 -3.14
C GLY A 193 6.38 -22.58 -2.16
N HIS A 194 7.55 -22.12 -1.74
CA HIS A 194 8.34 -22.72 -0.67
C HIS A 194 8.92 -21.60 0.17
N ALA A 195 8.47 -21.52 1.41
CA ALA A 195 8.86 -20.46 2.35
C ALA A 195 9.20 -21.04 3.72
N HIS A 196 10.12 -20.36 4.39
CA HIS A 196 10.46 -20.59 5.79
C HIS A 196 9.85 -19.48 6.63
N ILE A 197 9.14 -19.83 7.69
CA ILE A 197 8.45 -18.91 8.59
C ILE A 197 8.89 -19.19 10.02
N ASP A 198 9.19 -18.12 10.75
CA ASP A 198 9.68 -18.19 12.12
C ASP A 198 9.22 -16.97 12.95
N GLU A 199 9.34 -17.03 14.27
CA GLU A 199 9.19 -15.90 15.21
C GLU A 199 7.90 -15.07 14.99
N ILE A 200 6.74 -15.72 15.03
CA ILE A 200 5.45 -15.04 14.87
C ILE A 200 5.01 -14.46 16.22
N LYS A 201 4.83 -13.14 16.29
CA LYS A 201 4.46 -12.44 17.52
C LYS A 201 3.74 -11.12 17.29
N ILE A 202 3.03 -10.63 18.30
CA ILE A 202 2.49 -9.29 18.32
C ILE A 202 3.59 -8.30 18.72
N VAL A 203 3.74 -7.23 17.94
CA VAL A 203 4.70 -6.13 18.18
C VAL A 203 3.99 -4.80 18.15
N ARG A 204 4.61 -3.78 18.77
CA ARG A 204 4.16 -2.39 18.64
C ARG A 204 4.24 -1.97 17.17
N HIS A 205 3.27 -1.22 16.71
CA HIS A 205 3.23 -0.74 15.35
C HIS A 205 2.48 0.59 15.27
N GLU A 206 3.12 1.57 14.64
CA GLU A 206 2.51 2.87 14.37
C GLU A 206 1.91 2.88 12.97
N HIS A 207 0.62 3.19 12.89
CA HIS A 207 -0.06 3.40 11.61
C HIS A 207 0.31 4.79 11.07
N HIS A 208 1.24 4.83 10.11
CA HIS A 208 1.62 6.08 9.42
C HIS A 208 0.50 6.67 8.54
N TYR A 209 -0.60 5.94 8.37
CA TYR A 209 -1.76 6.36 7.59
C TYR A 209 -3.00 6.33 8.48
N SER A 210 -3.73 7.44 8.51
CA SER A 210 -5.04 7.50 9.14
C SER A 210 -5.98 6.51 8.46
N ILE A 211 -6.56 5.61 9.24
CA ILE A 211 -7.58 4.68 8.76
C ILE A 211 -8.85 5.50 8.55
N GLU A 212 -9.16 5.85 7.31
CA GLU A 212 -10.48 6.35 6.99
C GLU A 212 -11.49 5.19 6.98
N PRO A 213 -12.73 5.40 7.44
CA PRO A 213 -13.77 4.38 7.36
C PRO A 213 -13.88 3.86 5.93
N ASP A 214 -13.99 2.54 5.72
CA ASP A 214 -14.20 1.87 4.40
C ASP A 214 -15.49 2.34 3.67
N HIS A 215 -16.24 3.27 4.28
CA HIS A 215 -17.42 3.92 3.74
C HIS A 215 -17.17 5.34 3.22
N SER A 216 -15.97 5.93 3.38
CA SER A 216 -15.68 7.25 2.83
C SER A 216 -15.77 7.18 1.30
N THR A 217 -16.81 7.83 0.79
CA THR A 217 -17.13 7.86 -0.64
C THR A 217 -17.16 9.30 -1.08
N GLU A 218 -16.32 9.64 -2.03
CA GLU A 218 -16.32 10.93 -2.68
C GLU A 218 -17.16 10.86 -3.95
N VAL A 219 -18.19 11.70 -4.01
CA VAL A 219 -19.06 11.77 -5.16
C VAL A 219 -18.53 12.83 -6.11
N VAL A 220 -18.26 12.45 -7.36
CA VAL A 220 -17.84 13.39 -8.39
C VAL A 220 -19.04 14.26 -8.77
N ALA A 221 -19.09 15.47 -8.21
CA ALA A 221 -20.21 16.40 -8.40
C ALA A 221 -20.24 17.03 -9.81
N GLY A 222 -19.13 17.01 -10.55
CA GLY A 222 -19.01 17.58 -11.88
C GLY A 222 -17.66 17.32 -12.54
N LEU A 223 -17.56 17.66 -13.83
CA LEU A 223 -16.34 17.54 -14.64
C LEU A 223 -15.92 18.95 -15.11
N PRO A 224 -14.61 19.22 -15.27
CA PRO A 224 -13.49 18.29 -15.16
C PRO A 224 -13.10 17.94 -13.72
N TRP A 225 -12.67 16.70 -13.50
CA TRP A 225 -12.17 16.20 -12.21
C TRP A 225 -10.70 15.85 -12.32
N LYS A 226 -9.83 16.53 -11.56
CA LYS A 226 -8.37 16.29 -11.57
C LYS A 226 -8.05 15.02 -10.77
N ILE A 227 -7.08 14.23 -11.25
CA ILE A 227 -6.66 12.97 -10.61
C ILE A 227 -5.14 13.04 -10.39
N GLY A 228 -4.67 12.59 -9.22
CA GLY A 228 -3.24 12.52 -8.94
C GLY A 228 -2.60 13.87 -8.70
N THR A 229 -3.23 14.68 -7.86
CA THR A 229 -2.76 16.03 -7.53
C THR A 229 -1.63 16.06 -6.51
N THR A 230 -1.43 14.97 -5.76
CA THR A 230 -0.34 14.86 -4.78
C THR A 230 0.44 13.54 -4.95
N PRO A 231 1.73 13.48 -4.55
CA PRO A 231 2.57 12.29 -4.73
C PRO A 231 2.01 11.03 -4.05
N GLU A 232 1.31 11.18 -2.93
CA GLU A 232 0.76 10.08 -2.12
C GLU A 232 -0.38 9.33 -2.82
N GLU A 233 -0.98 9.94 -3.84
CA GLU A 233 -2.01 9.31 -4.67
C GLU A 233 -1.43 8.36 -5.72
N TRP A 234 -0.12 8.43 -5.97
CA TRP A 234 0.57 7.64 -6.99
C TRP A 234 1.30 6.44 -6.39
N TRP A 235 1.46 5.39 -7.21
CA TRP A 235 2.35 4.27 -6.92
C TRP A 235 3.09 3.83 -8.18
N GLY A 236 4.20 3.13 -8.00
CA GLY A 236 5.08 2.71 -9.10
C GLY A 236 6.05 3.79 -9.56
N ILE A 237 6.14 4.90 -8.83
CA ILE A 237 7.09 6.00 -9.06
C ILE A 237 8.03 6.03 -7.86
N ASN A 238 9.16 5.33 -7.95
CA ASN A 238 10.12 5.29 -6.84
C ASN A 238 11.57 5.12 -7.33
N PRO A 239 12.37 6.21 -7.28
CA PRO A 239 13.76 6.19 -7.76
C PRO A 239 14.67 5.23 -7.00
N ARG A 240 14.28 4.77 -5.80
CA ARG A 240 15.03 3.77 -5.03
C ARG A 240 15.02 2.39 -5.69
N TYR A 241 13.92 2.04 -6.37
CA TYR A 241 13.69 0.70 -6.89
C TYR A 241 13.69 0.63 -8.40
N SER A 242 13.31 1.72 -9.07
CA SER A 242 13.34 1.80 -10.52
C SER A 242 13.51 3.24 -10.98
N SER A 243 14.34 3.42 -12.00
CA SER A 243 14.45 4.69 -12.74
C SER A 243 13.41 4.79 -13.87
N SER A 244 12.55 3.78 -14.05
CA SER A 244 11.61 3.73 -15.17
C SER A 244 10.52 4.77 -15.10
N PHE A 245 10.11 5.18 -13.89
CA PHE A 245 9.19 6.29 -13.67
C PHE A 245 9.69 7.20 -12.57
N LEU A 246 9.77 8.49 -12.87
CA LEU A 246 10.18 9.54 -11.95
C LEU A 246 9.15 10.66 -11.95
N PHE A 247 8.96 11.32 -10.82
CA PHE A 247 8.27 12.61 -10.84
C PHE A 247 9.16 13.63 -11.54
N GLY A 248 8.62 14.29 -12.56
CA GLY A 248 9.34 15.36 -13.25
C GLY A 248 9.49 16.59 -12.37
N GLU A 249 10.61 17.30 -12.50
CA GLU A 249 10.77 18.62 -11.89
C GLU A 249 9.68 19.58 -12.40
N GLU A 250 9.22 20.51 -11.55
CA GLU A 250 8.29 21.57 -11.90
C GLU A 250 8.87 22.42 -13.04
N GLN A 251 8.58 22.04 -14.28
CA GLN A 251 8.81 22.88 -15.43
C GLN A 251 7.46 23.32 -15.96
N ASN A 252 7.27 24.63 -16.02
CA ASN A 252 6.18 25.27 -16.76
C ASN A 252 6.06 24.60 -18.12
N VAL A 253 5.12 23.66 -18.27
CA VAL A 253 4.74 23.13 -19.57
C VAL A 253 4.08 24.30 -20.26
N GLY A 254 4.85 24.96 -21.15
CA GLY A 254 4.41 26.14 -21.86
C GLY A 254 3.03 25.90 -22.48
N GLY A 255 2.04 26.65 -22.01
CA GLY A 255 0.69 26.69 -22.59
C GLY A 255 -0.46 26.37 -21.63
N PHE A 256 -0.23 25.69 -20.50
CA PHE A 256 -1.32 25.27 -19.61
C PHE A 256 -1.19 25.91 -18.22
N ASN A 257 -1.75 27.10 -18.05
CA ASN A 257 -1.81 27.80 -16.75
C ASN A 257 -2.96 27.25 -15.90
N GLU A 258 -2.76 26.13 -15.22
CA GLU A 258 -3.52 25.77 -14.02
C GLU A 258 -2.61 24.99 -13.05
N ALA A 259 -2.50 25.48 -11.81
CA ALA A 259 -1.72 24.92 -10.70
C ALA A 259 -1.30 23.43 -10.85
N ASN A 260 0.03 23.24 -10.99
CA ASN A 260 0.81 22.04 -11.31
C ASN A 260 0.13 20.67 -11.03
N PRO A 261 -0.46 20.03 -12.06
CA PRO A 261 -0.69 18.60 -12.01
C PRO A 261 0.63 17.85 -12.06
N MET A 262 0.71 16.72 -11.35
CA MET A 262 1.93 15.92 -11.28
C MET A 262 2.38 15.45 -12.66
N LYS A 263 3.68 15.60 -12.93
CA LYS A 263 4.35 15.14 -14.15
C LYS A 263 5.11 13.86 -13.87
N ILE A 264 5.01 12.89 -14.76
CA ILE A 264 5.74 11.63 -14.71
C ILE A 264 6.66 11.57 -15.91
N GLN A 265 7.94 11.35 -15.67
CA GLN A 265 8.94 11.05 -16.69
C GLN A 265 9.10 9.55 -16.76
N ALA A 266 8.88 8.97 -17.93
CA ALA A 266 9.02 7.54 -18.18
C ALA A 266 10.23 7.25 -19.06
N ASP A 267 11.10 6.32 -18.63
CA ASP A 267 12.16 5.70 -19.43
C ASP A 267 12.12 4.18 -19.18
N VAL A 268 11.19 3.51 -19.86
CA VAL A 268 10.94 2.08 -19.67
C VAL A 268 11.76 1.29 -20.69
N ASN A 269 12.49 0.28 -20.21
CA ASN A 269 13.20 -0.67 -21.04
C ASN A 269 12.69 -2.09 -20.76
N THR A 270 11.72 -2.55 -21.55
CA THR A 270 11.04 -3.85 -21.35
C THR A 270 11.94 -5.05 -21.67
N ALA A 271 13.14 -4.84 -22.21
CA ALA A 271 14.12 -5.91 -22.43
C ALA A 271 14.86 -6.34 -21.15
N LEU A 272 14.73 -5.58 -20.04
CA LEU A 272 15.33 -5.96 -18.76
C LEU A 272 14.44 -6.99 -18.02
N PRO A 273 15.03 -8.02 -17.39
CA PRO A 273 14.28 -9.11 -16.75
C PRO A 273 13.31 -8.65 -15.65
N ASP A 274 13.63 -7.53 -14.99
CA ASP A 274 12.84 -6.92 -13.90
C ASP A 274 12.37 -5.50 -14.24
N ALA A 275 12.13 -5.23 -15.52
CA ALA A 275 11.66 -3.92 -15.98
C ALA A 275 10.35 -3.54 -15.27
N TRP A 276 10.39 -2.47 -14.48
CA TRP A 276 9.19 -1.92 -13.88
C TRP A 276 8.42 -1.11 -14.93
N ASP A 277 7.30 -1.66 -15.40
CA ASP A 277 6.60 -1.25 -16.62
C ASP A 277 5.25 -0.57 -16.37
N GLN A 278 4.88 -0.36 -15.10
CA GLN A 278 3.55 0.13 -14.74
C GLN A 278 3.58 1.16 -13.61
N PHE A 279 2.69 2.12 -13.69
CA PHE A 279 2.38 3.05 -12.60
C PHE A 279 0.87 3.20 -12.47
N GLY A 280 0.43 3.77 -11.36
CA GLY A 280 -0.99 4.03 -11.16
C GLY A 280 -1.24 5.13 -10.16
N VAL A 281 -2.50 5.54 -10.11
CA VAL A 281 -2.96 6.67 -9.34
C VAL A 281 -4.37 6.46 -8.84
N SER A 282 -4.60 6.77 -7.57
CA SER A 282 -5.93 6.72 -6.98
C SER A 282 -6.82 7.86 -7.50
N PHE A 283 -8.14 7.65 -7.58
CA PHE A 283 -9.04 8.73 -7.99
C PHE A 283 -9.15 9.86 -6.95
N SER A 284 -8.96 9.54 -5.66
CA SER A 284 -8.88 10.51 -4.57
C SER A 284 -8.33 9.85 -3.30
N ASN A 285 -7.04 10.06 -2.99
CA ASN A 285 -6.38 9.58 -1.76
C ASN A 285 -6.79 8.16 -1.31
N TRP A 286 -6.91 7.23 -2.26
CA TRP A 286 -7.32 5.84 -2.03
C TRP A 286 -8.72 5.64 -1.40
N LYS A 287 -9.57 6.67 -1.41
CA LYS A 287 -10.99 6.60 -1.03
C LYS A 287 -11.84 6.04 -2.17
N ARG A 288 -13.05 5.61 -1.85
CA ARG A 288 -14.03 5.22 -2.88
C ARG A 288 -14.49 6.46 -3.62
N VAL A 289 -14.55 6.38 -4.94
CA VAL A 289 -15.08 7.47 -5.77
C VAL A 289 -16.33 7.00 -6.52
N ASP A 290 -17.42 7.75 -6.39
CA ASP A 290 -18.67 7.53 -7.10
C ASP A 290 -18.74 8.41 -8.36
N LEU A 291 -18.68 7.76 -9.52
CA LEU A 291 -18.85 8.32 -10.85
C LEU A 291 -20.11 7.76 -11.56
N ALA A 292 -21.01 7.09 -10.84
CA ALA A 292 -22.13 6.36 -11.44
C ALA A 292 -23.04 7.26 -12.28
N SER A 293 -23.24 8.52 -11.89
CA SER A 293 -24.06 9.48 -12.64
C SER A 293 -23.39 10.07 -13.88
N LEU A 294 -22.05 10.02 -13.97
CA LEU A 294 -21.27 10.73 -14.99
C LEU A 294 -20.49 9.81 -15.93
N HIS A 295 -20.27 8.55 -15.56
CA HIS A 295 -19.37 7.64 -16.28
C HIS A 295 -19.72 7.49 -17.76
N THR A 296 -21.01 7.49 -18.13
CA THR A 296 -21.41 7.39 -19.54
C THR A 296 -21.06 8.66 -20.34
N THR A 297 -20.87 9.81 -19.72
CA THR A 297 -20.51 11.07 -20.40
C THR A 297 -19.12 11.56 -20.00
N ALA A 298 -18.26 10.65 -19.54
CA ALA A 298 -16.90 10.99 -19.13
C ALA A 298 -15.86 10.41 -20.11
N ALA A 299 -14.72 11.09 -20.19
CA ALA A 299 -13.50 10.58 -20.79
C ALA A 299 -12.31 10.84 -19.87
N LEU A 300 -11.36 9.90 -19.82
CA LEU A 300 -10.03 10.20 -19.29
C LEU A 300 -9.30 11.09 -20.28
N SER A 301 -8.65 12.13 -19.78
CA SER A 301 -7.79 13.02 -20.55
C SER A 301 -6.48 13.24 -19.82
N PHE A 302 -5.39 13.25 -20.58
CA PHE A 302 -4.04 13.49 -20.09
C PHE A 302 -3.17 13.94 -21.26
N ASP A 303 -2.03 14.55 -20.93
CA ASP A 303 -1.06 15.01 -21.90
C ASP A 303 0.13 14.05 -21.99
N LEU A 304 0.65 13.89 -23.20
CA LEU A 304 1.84 13.11 -23.51
C LEU A 304 2.85 13.98 -24.26
N VAL A 305 4.11 13.91 -23.85
CA VAL A 305 5.24 14.42 -24.64
C VAL A 305 6.14 13.25 -25.03
N CYS A 306 6.20 12.92 -26.31
CA CYS A 306 6.93 11.75 -26.79
C CYS A 306 7.31 11.90 -28.27
N ALA A 307 8.51 11.44 -28.63
CA ALA A 307 8.94 11.39 -30.03
C ALA A 307 8.27 10.23 -30.80
N GLU A 308 8.11 9.09 -30.13
CA GLU A 308 7.41 7.92 -30.62
C GLU A 308 6.27 7.59 -29.66
N MET A 309 5.11 7.20 -30.22
CA MET A 309 3.92 6.94 -29.42
C MET A 309 4.12 5.70 -28.54
N PRO A 310 4.03 5.81 -27.20
CA PRO A 310 4.16 4.64 -26.33
C PRO A 310 2.98 3.68 -26.50
N ASP A 311 3.29 2.38 -26.48
CA ASP A 311 2.29 1.31 -26.35
C ASP A 311 1.78 1.28 -24.89
N LEU A 312 0.64 1.93 -24.66
CA LEU A 312 0.04 2.09 -23.33
C LEU A 312 -1.26 1.32 -23.17
N VAL A 313 -1.29 0.43 -22.18
CA VAL A 313 -2.53 -0.18 -21.65
C VAL A 313 -3.03 0.65 -20.47
N ILE A 314 -4.25 1.15 -20.57
CA ILE A 314 -4.93 1.88 -19.50
C ILE A 314 -5.95 0.95 -18.85
N SER A 315 -6.00 0.89 -17.52
CA SER A 315 -7.04 0.18 -16.80
C SER A 315 -7.63 0.96 -15.63
N ILE A 316 -8.94 0.84 -15.45
CA ILE A 316 -9.69 1.46 -14.36
C ILE A 316 -10.11 0.35 -13.39
N HIS A 317 -9.88 0.56 -12.10
CA HIS A 317 -10.15 -0.42 -11.05
C HIS A 317 -11.19 0.11 -10.06
N ALA A 318 -12.04 -0.80 -9.56
CA ALA A 318 -13.03 -0.55 -8.52
C ALA A 318 -12.76 -1.42 -7.29
N PHE A 319 -13.17 -0.94 -6.11
CA PHE A 319 -13.08 -1.70 -4.86
C PHE A 319 -14.07 -2.87 -4.82
N SER A 320 -15.23 -2.71 -5.44
CA SER A 320 -16.34 -3.66 -5.45
C SER A 320 -16.82 -3.98 -6.87
N GLY A 321 -17.90 -4.77 -6.96
CA GLY A 321 -18.41 -5.34 -8.21
C GLY A 321 -17.90 -6.75 -8.49
N GLN A 322 -18.67 -7.47 -9.31
CA GLN A 322 -18.29 -8.77 -9.88
C GLN A 322 -17.06 -8.61 -10.79
N ARG A 323 -17.06 -7.57 -11.62
CA ARG A 323 -15.90 -7.13 -12.38
C ARG A 323 -15.32 -5.88 -11.72
N ARG A 324 -14.05 -5.97 -11.32
CA ARG A 324 -13.33 -4.90 -10.61
C ARG A 324 -12.34 -4.15 -11.50
N GLN A 325 -12.26 -4.50 -12.76
CA GLN A 325 -11.32 -3.91 -13.70
C GLN A 325 -11.88 -3.92 -15.11
N VAL A 326 -11.69 -2.80 -15.80
CA VAL A 326 -11.80 -2.69 -17.26
C VAL A 326 -10.50 -2.11 -17.79
N ARG A 327 -10.15 -2.47 -19.03
CA ARG A 327 -8.88 -2.04 -19.65
C ARG A 327 -9.05 -1.77 -21.13
N THR A 328 -8.27 -0.83 -21.65
CA THR A 328 -8.18 -0.53 -23.08
C THR A 328 -6.74 -0.22 -23.46
N GLN A 329 -6.44 -0.37 -24.74
CA GLN A 329 -5.18 0.05 -25.36
C GLN A 329 -5.31 1.50 -25.84
N LEU A 330 -4.31 2.35 -25.63
CA LEU A 330 -4.26 3.69 -26.22
C LEU A 330 -4.21 3.57 -27.75
N GLN A 331 -5.09 4.30 -28.43
CA GLN A 331 -5.17 4.29 -29.90
C GLN A 331 -4.81 5.64 -30.49
N SER A 332 -4.23 5.66 -31.69
CA SER A 332 -3.82 6.91 -32.36
C SER A 332 -4.98 7.89 -32.60
N HIS A 333 -6.19 7.38 -32.85
CA HIS A 333 -7.39 8.21 -33.06
C HIS A 333 -7.93 8.86 -31.77
N GLN A 334 -7.37 8.53 -30.61
CA GLN A 334 -7.69 9.13 -29.31
C GLN A 334 -6.80 10.32 -28.97
N LEU A 335 -5.90 10.71 -29.88
CA LEU A 335 -4.88 11.71 -29.64
C LEU A 335 -5.07 12.93 -30.55
N VAL A 336 -4.88 14.11 -29.97
CA VAL A 336 -4.83 15.39 -30.69
C VAL A 336 -3.43 15.97 -30.55
N ALA A 337 -2.77 16.22 -31.67
CA ALA A 337 -1.50 16.94 -31.66
C ALA A 337 -1.72 18.41 -31.23
N ARG A 338 -0.94 18.87 -30.25
CA ARG A 338 -0.94 20.25 -29.74
C ARG A 338 0.33 21.02 -30.10
N GLY A 339 1.38 20.31 -30.48
CA GLY A 339 2.67 20.86 -30.88
C GLY A 339 3.60 19.76 -31.39
N GLU A 340 4.87 20.09 -31.60
CA GLU A 340 5.88 19.09 -31.94
C GLU A 340 6.07 18.12 -30.76
N ASN A 341 5.84 16.82 -31.02
CA ASN A 341 5.91 15.74 -30.01
C ASN A 341 4.99 15.92 -28.80
N GLN A 342 3.95 16.76 -28.90
CA GLN A 342 3.01 17.03 -27.82
C GLN A 342 1.61 16.60 -28.23
N PHE A 343 1.01 15.73 -27.41
CA PHE A 343 -0.28 15.12 -27.68
C PHE A 343 -1.19 15.24 -26.46
N GLN A 344 -2.48 15.43 -26.72
CA GLN A 344 -3.52 15.33 -25.72
C GLN A 344 -4.37 14.11 -26.00
N ALA A 345 -4.48 13.21 -25.02
CA ALA A 345 -5.30 12.01 -25.10
C ALA A 345 -6.73 12.27 -24.62
N TYR A 346 -7.67 11.61 -25.28
CA TYR A 346 -9.08 11.55 -24.93
C TYR A 346 -9.57 10.11 -25.05
N ILE A 347 -9.78 9.46 -23.90
CA ILE A 347 -10.22 8.06 -23.81
C ILE A 347 -11.62 8.04 -23.19
N PRO A 348 -12.69 8.02 -24.00
CA PRO A 348 -14.05 7.89 -23.51
C PRO A 348 -14.20 6.64 -22.65
N ILE A 349 -14.90 6.75 -21.51
CA ILE A 349 -15.18 5.59 -20.65
C ILE A 349 -15.91 4.49 -21.43
N ARG A 350 -16.81 4.87 -22.34
CA ARG A 350 -17.52 3.93 -23.23
C ARG A 350 -16.63 3.17 -24.21
N SER A 351 -15.37 3.59 -24.40
CA SER A 351 -14.42 2.88 -25.26
C SER A 351 -13.80 1.66 -24.58
N PHE A 352 -13.90 1.57 -23.25
CA PHE A 352 -13.44 0.40 -22.51
C PHE A 352 -14.36 -0.79 -22.77
N PRO A 353 -13.84 -1.96 -23.18
CA PRO A 353 -14.61 -3.19 -23.24
C PRO A 353 -15.26 -3.51 -21.89
N ASP A 354 -16.54 -3.86 -21.93
CA ASP A 354 -17.35 -4.22 -20.76
C ASP A 354 -17.46 -3.11 -19.69
N TYR A 355 -17.32 -1.83 -20.07
CA TYR A 355 -17.37 -0.70 -19.11
C TYR A 355 -18.63 -0.73 -18.22
N GLU A 356 -19.78 -1.16 -18.75
CA GLU A 356 -21.05 -1.25 -18.01
C GLU A 356 -21.04 -2.25 -16.85
N SER A 357 -20.11 -3.21 -16.87
CA SER A 357 -19.99 -4.23 -15.82
C SER A 357 -19.13 -3.81 -14.63
N LEU A 358 -18.45 -2.66 -14.73
CA LEU A 358 -17.68 -2.08 -13.63
C LEU A 358 -18.59 -1.39 -12.62
N ASP A 359 -18.27 -1.50 -11.34
CA ASP A 359 -18.94 -0.74 -10.28
C ASP A 359 -18.46 0.72 -10.25
N TRP A 360 -19.12 1.58 -11.02
CA TRP A 360 -18.81 3.02 -11.12
C TRP A 360 -19.07 3.80 -9.82
N SER A 361 -19.73 3.21 -8.82
CA SER A 361 -19.97 3.85 -7.51
C SER A 361 -18.81 3.68 -6.53
N ALA A 362 -17.82 2.85 -6.86
CA ALA A 362 -16.74 2.46 -5.97
C ALA A 362 -15.40 2.40 -6.69
N LEU A 363 -15.10 3.41 -7.52
CA LEU A 363 -13.81 3.52 -8.20
C LEU A 363 -12.66 3.65 -7.19
N LYS A 364 -11.51 3.10 -7.58
CA LYS A 364 -10.29 3.05 -6.76
C LYS A 364 -9.14 3.80 -7.43
N GLU A 365 -8.75 3.37 -8.62
CA GLU A 365 -7.52 3.83 -9.27
C GLU A 365 -7.57 3.68 -10.79
N VAL A 366 -6.71 4.43 -11.47
CA VAL A 366 -6.34 4.24 -12.87
C VAL A 366 -4.89 3.75 -12.93
N ARG A 367 -4.61 2.77 -13.80
CA ARG A 367 -3.27 2.23 -14.02
C ARG A 367 -2.87 2.35 -15.47
N PHE A 368 -1.58 2.58 -15.68
CA PHE A 368 -0.93 2.66 -16.97
C PHE A 368 0.18 1.62 -17.00
N ARG A 369 0.20 0.80 -18.05
CA ARG A 369 1.28 -0.16 -18.32
C ARG A 369 1.86 0.13 -19.69
N VAL A 370 3.17 0.07 -19.77
CA VAL A 370 3.99 0.28 -20.96
C VAL A 370 4.39 -1.11 -21.50
N GLU A 371 3.86 -1.52 -22.64
CA GLU A 371 4.10 -2.87 -23.18
C GLU A 371 5.42 -2.97 -23.97
N GLU A 372 5.92 -1.85 -24.48
CA GLU A 372 7.18 -1.77 -25.24
C GLU A 372 8.08 -0.66 -24.71
N SER A 373 9.40 -0.83 -24.83
CA SER A 373 10.37 0.18 -24.39
C SER A 373 10.02 1.57 -24.95
N ALA A 374 9.83 2.55 -24.07
CA ALA A 374 9.34 3.85 -24.45
C ALA A 374 9.87 4.97 -23.54
N ARG A 375 9.98 6.16 -24.12
CA ARG A 375 10.33 7.40 -23.43
C ARG A 375 9.25 8.44 -23.65
N PHE A 376 8.64 8.90 -22.56
CA PHE A 376 7.59 9.90 -22.62
C PHE A 376 7.43 10.66 -21.31
N ASP A 377 6.91 11.87 -21.39
CA ASP A 377 6.36 12.57 -20.23
C ASP A 377 4.83 12.45 -20.22
N PHE A 378 4.26 12.22 -19.04
CA PHE A 378 2.82 12.15 -18.79
C PHE A 378 2.41 13.22 -17.78
N ALA A 379 1.32 13.95 -18.05
CA ALA A 379 0.82 15.00 -17.16
C ALA A 379 -0.69 15.24 -17.30
N ASN A 380 -1.24 16.13 -16.47
CA ASN A 380 -2.61 16.66 -16.62
C ASN A 380 -3.73 15.61 -16.61
N LEU A 381 -3.60 14.52 -15.85
CA LEU A 381 -4.63 13.50 -15.77
C LEU A 381 -5.92 14.02 -15.13
N ARG A 382 -7.03 13.84 -15.84
CA ARG A 382 -8.36 14.28 -15.42
C ARG A 382 -9.47 13.48 -16.07
N LEU A 383 -10.64 13.46 -15.45
CA LEU A 383 -11.90 13.14 -16.13
C LEU A 383 -12.46 14.43 -16.73
N ILE A 384 -12.93 14.37 -17.96
CA ILE A 384 -13.60 15.47 -18.64
C ILE A 384 -14.97 15.03 -19.16
N GLU A 385 -15.83 15.99 -19.45
CA GLU A 385 -17.07 15.69 -20.15
C GLU A 385 -16.81 15.26 -21.60
N PHE A 386 -17.50 14.20 -22.03
CA PHE A 386 -17.44 13.66 -23.37
C PHE A 386 -18.84 13.31 -23.86
N ARG A 387 -19.26 13.95 -24.96
CA ARG A 387 -20.55 13.71 -25.61
C ARG A 387 -20.41 13.21 -27.06
N GLY A 388 -19.20 12.84 -27.47
CA GLY A 388 -18.85 12.44 -28.84
C GLY A 388 -19.01 10.95 -29.15
N ASN A 389 -18.52 10.53 -30.32
CA ASN A 389 -18.43 9.12 -30.72
C ASN A 389 -17.19 8.47 -30.08
N PRO A 390 -17.31 7.39 -29.29
CA PRO A 390 -16.16 6.74 -28.66
C PRO A 390 -15.07 6.24 -29.62
N GLN A 391 -15.44 5.93 -30.86
CA GLN A 391 -14.51 5.44 -31.91
C GLN A 391 -13.79 6.60 -32.64
N ASN A 392 -14.21 7.84 -32.40
CA ASN A 392 -13.58 9.02 -32.95
C ASN A 392 -13.74 10.21 -31.99
N PRO A 393 -13.11 10.13 -30.80
CA PRO A 393 -13.34 11.09 -29.74
C PRO A 393 -12.82 12.49 -30.08
N VAL A 394 -11.82 12.56 -30.97
CA VAL A 394 -11.20 13.81 -31.41
C VAL A 394 -12.02 14.57 -32.47
N ALA A 395 -12.99 13.91 -33.12
CA ALA A 395 -13.92 14.60 -34.01
C ALA A 395 -14.95 15.45 -33.27
N TRP A 396 -15.12 15.22 -31.96
CA TRP A 396 -15.99 16.03 -31.13
C TRP A 396 -15.27 17.31 -30.70
N LYS A 397 -15.66 18.43 -31.31
CA LYS A 397 -15.26 19.79 -30.90
C LYS A 397 -16.17 20.27 -29.76
N GLY A 398 -16.02 19.71 -28.56
CA GLY A 398 -16.50 20.39 -27.37
C GLY A 398 -15.72 21.68 -27.19
N TYR A 399 -16.40 22.80 -26.94
CA TYR A 399 -15.75 24.10 -26.72
C TYR A 399 -14.79 23.99 -25.51
N GLU A 400 -13.49 24.19 -25.73
CA GLU A 400 -12.56 24.68 -24.69
C GLU A 400 -12.79 26.16 -24.45
#